data_AF-A0A0T6B3T0-F1
#
_entry.id   AF-A0A0T6B3T0-F1
#
_cell.length_a   1.000
_cell.length_b   1.000
_cell.length_c   1.000
_cell.angle_alpha   90.00
_cell.angle_beta   90.00
_cell.angle_gamma   90.00
#
_symmetry.space_group_name_H-M   'P 1'
#
loop_
_entity.id
_entity.type
_entity.pdbx_description
1 polymer ?
#
loop_
_entity_poly.entity_id
_entity_poly.type
_entity_poly.pdbx_seq_one_letter_code
_entity_poly.pdbx_strand_id
1 'polypeptide(L)'
;MYNIYYMRLTSQRLYFNLTDELNGQLNILQDNKTTQNFVSNNKTVVHEVSLKESDAAYLKNVSKSVLTYWFIDCEYHGVTNDFRYAHRYNRTDIQHHVEALVVAGYEPATTTTPIPTSTTTTTTTTTSTKVLIDQNKA
;
A
#
# COMPACT_ATOMS: atom_id res chain seq x y z
N MET A 1 8.78 42.55 18.50
CA MET A 1 8.10 41.23 18.58
C MET A 1 7.40 40.99 17.26
N TYR A 2 7.84 40.02 16.46
CA TYR A 2 7.16 39.64 15.21
C TYR A 2 6.31 38.40 15.48
N ASN A 3 4.99 38.54 15.39
CA ASN A 3 4.04 37.43 15.47
C ASN A 3 3.88 36.84 14.06
N ILE A 4 4.42 35.65 13.84
CA ILE A 4 4.25 34.90 12.60
C ILE A 4 2.95 34.09 12.73
N TYR A 5 1.92 34.48 11.98
CA TYR A 5 0.67 33.75 11.90
C TYR A 5 0.78 32.67 10.81
N TYR A 6 0.65 31.41 11.21
CA TYR A 6 0.64 30.26 10.32
C TYR A 6 -0.75 30.10 9.70
N MET A 7 -0.94 30.56 8.46
CA MET A 7 -2.16 30.25 7.68
C MET A 7 -1.91 29.03 6.78
N ARG A 8 -2.77 28.02 6.88
CA ARG A 8 -2.81 26.92 5.90
C ARG A 8 -3.40 27.48 4.60
N LEU A 9 -2.56 27.60 3.56
CA LEU A 9 -2.93 28.27 2.32
C LEU A 9 -3.83 27.45 1.39
N THR A 10 -3.90 26.13 1.51
CA THR A 10 -4.82 25.32 0.69
C THR A 10 -4.88 23.88 1.23
N SER A 11 -6.03 23.24 1.10
CA SER A 11 -6.21 21.80 1.32
C SER A 11 -6.78 21.23 0.02
N GLN A 12 -5.99 20.45 -0.70
CA GLN A 12 -6.48 19.74 -1.87
C GLN A 12 -7.21 18.49 -1.39
N ARG A 13 -8.51 18.41 -1.67
CA ARG A 13 -9.34 17.23 -1.36
C ARG A 13 -9.68 16.57 -2.68
N LEU A 14 -9.18 15.35 -2.89
CA LEU A 14 -9.62 14.49 -3.97
C LEU A 14 -10.82 13.68 -3.47
N TYR A 15 -11.90 13.71 -4.23
CA TYR A 15 -13.10 12.92 -3.98
C TYR A 15 -13.14 11.83 -5.04
N PHE A 16 -13.08 10.57 -4.60
CA PHE A 16 -13.26 9.42 -5.46
C PHE A 16 -14.61 8.81 -5.11
N ASN A 17 -15.46 8.58 -6.11
CA ASN A 17 -16.63 7.71 -5.93
C ASN A 17 -16.11 6.28 -5.97
N LEU A 18 -15.84 5.73 -4.79
CA LEU A 18 -15.60 4.31 -4.64
C LEU A 18 -16.94 3.63 -4.83
N THR A 19 -17.07 2.93 -5.94
CA THR A 19 -18.24 2.12 -6.20
C THR A 19 -17.90 0.67 -5.88
N ASP A 20 -18.80 -0.04 -5.21
CA ASP A 20 -18.59 -1.44 -4.78
C ASP A 20 -18.61 -2.43 -5.96
N GLU A 21 -18.49 -1.94 -7.20
CA GLU A 21 -18.73 -2.73 -8.41
C GLU A 21 -17.53 -3.57 -8.83
N LEU A 22 -16.34 -3.36 -8.26
CA LEU A 22 -15.14 -4.11 -8.57
C LEU A 22 -14.84 -5.09 -7.43
N ASN A 23 -15.48 -6.25 -7.48
CA ASN A 23 -15.30 -7.29 -6.47
C ASN A 23 -14.25 -8.30 -6.93
N GLY A 24 -13.38 -8.68 -6.01
CA GLY A 24 -12.36 -9.68 -6.29
C GLY A 24 -11.68 -10.17 -5.04
N GLN A 25 -10.71 -11.05 -5.24
CA GLN A 25 -9.89 -11.62 -4.18
C GLN A 25 -8.43 -11.64 -4.60
N LEU A 26 -7.53 -11.48 -3.64
CA LEU A 26 -6.10 -11.60 -3.87
C LEU A 26 -5.69 -13.06 -3.71
N ASN A 27 -5.31 -13.69 -4.82
CA ASN A 27 -4.74 -15.02 -4.84
C ASN A 27 -3.22 -14.94 -4.69
N ILE A 28 -2.65 -15.91 -3.98
CA ILE A 28 -1.20 -16.06 -3.84
C ILE A 28 -0.80 -17.35 -4.55
N LEU A 29 0.01 -17.22 -5.59
CA LEU A 29 0.46 -18.33 -6.42
C LEU A 29 1.95 -18.57 -6.19
N GLN A 30 2.32 -19.81 -5.91
CA GLN A 30 3.72 -20.20 -5.82
C GLN A 30 3.88 -21.60 -6.38
N ASP A 31 4.85 -21.78 -7.28
CA ASP A 31 5.11 -23.08 -7.92
C ASP A 31 3.87 -23.65 -8.65
N ASN A 32 3.13 -22.78 -9.35
CA ASN A 32 1.87 -23.07 -10.04
C ASN A 32 0.74 -23.61 -9.14
N LYS A 33 0.82 -23.36 -7.83
CA LYS A 33 -0.23 -23.70 -6.87
C LYS A 33 -0.71 -22.46 -6.15
N THR A 34 -2.02 -22.37 -5.94
CA THR A 34 -2.61 -21.37 -5.05
C THR A 34 -2.33 -21.76 -3.61
N THR A 35 -1.67 -20.87 -2.88
CA THR A 35 -1.45 -20.95 -1.43
C THR A 35 -2.25 -19.85 -0.75
N GLN A 36 -2.54 -20.00 0.54
CA GLN A 36 -3.35 -19.04 1.29
C GLN A 36 -2.54 -18.28 2.33
N ASN A 37 -1.64 -18.97 3.05
CA ASN A 37 -1.06 -18.41 4.28
C ASN A 37 0.47 -18.36 4.29
N PHE A 38 1.13 -19.26 3.57
CA PHE A 38 2.58 -19.40 3.63
C PHE A 38 3.18 -19.53 2.25
N VAL A 39 4.32 -18.84 2.08
CA VAL A 39 5.13 -18.85 0.88
C VAL A 39 6.58 -19.11 1.23
N SER A 40 7.29 -19.81 0.35
CA SER A 40 8.74 -19.98 0.45
C SER A 40 9.46 -18.67 0.12
N ASN A 41 10.46 -18.30 0.92
CA ASN A 41 11.38 -17.20 0.66
C ASN A 41 12.41 -17.52 -0.46
N ASN A 42 12.57 -18.79 -0.81
CA ASN A 42 13.52 -19.22 -1.85
C ASN A 42 12.91 -19.21 -3.26
N LYS A 43 11.58 -19.02 -3.38
CA LYS A 43 10.88 -19.03 -4.66
C LYS A 43 10.11 -17.73 -4.84
N THR A 44 10.02 -17.27 -6.08
CA THR A 44 9.16 -16.13 -6.43
C THR A 44 7.69 -16.48 -6.19
N VAL A 45 6.97 -15.53 -5.61
CA VAL A 45 5.53 -15.57 -5.39
C VAL A 45 4.88 -14.67 -6.42
N VAL A 46 3.72 -15.08 -6.95
CA VAL A 46 2.89 -14.26 -7.82
C VAL A 46 1.61 -13.93 -7.08
N HIS A 47 1.38 -12.66 -6.83
CA HIS A 47 0.11 -12.12 -6.35
C HIS A 47 -0.78 -11.86 -7.55
N GLU A 48 -2.02 -12.35 -7.50
CA GLU A 48 -2.98 -12.22 -8.59
C GLU A 48 -4.31 -11.70 -8.07
N VAL A 49 -4.78 -10.57 -8.60
CA VAL A 49 -6.14 -10.09 -8.34
C VAL A 49 -7.10 -10.86 -9.24
N SER A 50 -7.93 -11.71 -8.63
CA SER A 50 -8.99 -12.42 -9.32
C SER A 50 -10.30 -11.67 -9.14
N LEU A 51 -10.73 -10.99 -10.19
CA LEU A 51 -12.02 -10.32 -10.24
C LEU A 51 -13.14 -11.33 -10.43
N LYS A 52 -14.34 -10.99 -9.95
CA LYS A 52 -15.56 -11.73 -10.30
C LYS A 52 -15.77 -11.73 -11.81
N GLU A 53 -16.30 -12.82 -12.35
CA GLU A 53 -16.47 -13.01 -13.79
C GLU A 53 -17.27 -11.87 -14.45
N SER A 54 -18.32 -11.37 -13.80
CA SER A 54 -19.11 -10.23 -14.27
C SER A 54 -18.27 -8.97 -14.48
N ASP A 55 -17.37 -8.70 -13.53
CA ASP A 55 -16.61 -7.47 -13.46
C ASP A 55 -15.43 -7.55 -14.44
N ALA A 56 -14.78 -8.72 -14.52
CA ALA A 56 -13.79 -9.02 -15.54
C ALA A 56 -14.36 -8.90 -16.97
N ALA A 57 -15.57 -9.42 -17.20
CA ALA A 57 -16.25 -9.32 -18.49
C ALA A 57 -16.61 -7.86 -18.83
N TYR A 58 -17.09 -7.09 -17.85
CA TYR A 58 -17.36 -5.67 -18.01
C TYR A 58 -16.08 -4.91 -18.40
N LEU A 59 -14.99 -5.07 -17.65
CA LEU A 59 -13.73 -4.41 -17.92
C LEU A 59 -13.17 -4.77 -19.30
N LYS A 60 -13.24 -6.04 -19.70
CA LYS A 60 -12.77 -6.49 -21.02
C LYS A 60 -13.49 -5.81 -22.19
N ASN A 61 -14.77 -5.47 -22.01
CA ASN A 61 -15.58 -4.84 -23.04
C ASN A 61 -15.48 -3.30 -23.04
N VAL A 62 -15.25 -2.72 -21.86
CA VAL A 62 -15.51 -1.29 -21.61
C VAL A 62 -14.22 -0.51 -21.39
N SER A 63 -13.23 -1.11 -20.72
CA SER A 63 -11.98 -0.43 -20.40
C SER A 63 -11.00 -0.48 -21.57
N LYS A 64 -10.34 0.65 -21.84
CA LYS A 64 -9.19 0.70 -22.75
C LYS A 64 -7.87 0.49 -22.03
N SER A 65 -7.85 0.66 -20.72
CA SER A 65 -6.68 0.40 -19.89
C SER A 65 -7.07 -0.13 -18.52
N VAL A 66 -6.20 -0.99 -18.00
CA VAL A 66 -6.24 -1.50 -16.63
C VAL A 66 -4.84 -1.36 -16.06
N LEU A 67 -4.75 -0.75 -14.88
CA LEU A 67 -3.54 -0.63 -14.09
C LEU A 67 -3.79 -1.21 -12.71
N THR A 68 -2.85 -2.00 -12.22
CA THR A 68 -2.89 -2.52 -10.84
C THR A 68 -1.69 -1.97 -10.08
N TYR A 69 -1.94 -1.19 -9.04
CA TYR A 69 -0.93 -0.64 -8.15
C TYR A 69 -0.76 -1.60 -6.95
N TRP A 70 0.49 -1.91 -6.62
CA TRP A 70 0.82 -2.94 -5.64
C TRP A 70 1.47 -2.33 -4.40
N PHE A 71 1.00 -2.77 -3.24
CA PHE A 71 1.50 -2.32 -1.95
C PHE A 71 1.84 -3.53 -1.07
N ILE A 72 2.98 -3.46 -0.39
CA ILE A 72 3.39 -4.44 0.62
C ILE A 72 3.79 -3.65 1.85
N ASP A 73 3.20 -3.97 2.99
CA ASP A 73 3.38 -3.28 4.27
C ASP A 73 3.12 -1.77 4.17
N CYS A 74 2.08 -1.40 3.41
CA CYS A 74 1.69 -0.02 3.08
C CYS A 74 2.74 0.77 2.27
N GLU A 75 3.78 0.12 1.77
CA GLU A 75 4.77 0.72 0.87
C GLU A 75 4.39 0.44 -0.59
N TYR A 76 4.63 1.39 -1.51
CA TYR A 76 4.35 1.22 -2.93
C TYR A 76 5.47 0.43 -3.63
N HIS A 77 5.13 -0.68 -4.29
CA HIS A 77 6.09 -1.57 -4.95
C HIS A 77 6.06 -1.52 -6.48
N GLY A 78 5.11 -0.80 -7.07
CA GLY A 78 5.02 -0.62 -8.51
C GLY A 78 3.62 -0.78 -9.06
N VAL A 79 3.53 -0.71 -10.38
CA VAL A 79 2.28 -0.82 -11.12
C VAL A 79 2.46 -1.80 -12.28
N THR A 80 1.45 -2.63 -12.52
CA THR A 80 1.39 -3.53 -13.67
C THR A 80 0.18 -3.20 -14.54
N ASN A 81 0.25 -3.55 -15.82
CA ASN A 81 -0.83 -3.40 -16.80
C ASN A 81 -1.74 -4.63 -16.87
N ASP A 82 -1.60 -5.52 -15.90
CA ASP A 82 -2.37 -6.74 -15.71
C ASP A 82 -2.76 -6.87 -14.23
N PHE A 83 -3.35 -8.01 -13.87
CA PHE A 83 -3.74 -8.29 -12.50
C PHE A 83 -2.68 -9.07 -11.70
N ARG A 84 -1.42 -9.11 -12.16
CA ARG A 84 -0.40 -10.00 -11.59
C ARG A 84 0.85 -9.23 -11.17
N TYR A 85 1.42 -9.62 -10.04
CA TYR A 85 2.68 -9.06 -9.55
C TYR A 85 3.56 -10.14 -8.95
N ALA A 86 4.80 -10.22 -9.45
CA ALA A 86 5.79 -11.18 -8.98
C ALA A 86 6.72 -10.52 -7.95
N HIS A 87 6.82 -11.13 -6.78
CA HIS A 87 7.67 -10.66 -5.68
C HIS A 87 8.47 -11.79 -5.05
N ARG A 88 9.66 -11.48 -4.53
CA ARG A 88 10.49 -12.42 -3.77
C ARG A 88 10.69 -11.91 -2.36
N TYR A 89 10.20 -12.68 -1.39
CA TYR A 89 10.40 -12.40 0.02
C TYR A 89 11.77 -12.92 0.46
N ASN A 90 12.60 -12.05 1.03
CA ASN A 90 13.99 -12.40 1.36
C ASN A 90 14.17 -12.86 2.81
N ARG A 91 13.15 -12.68 3.65
CA ARG A 91 13.17 -12.99 5.08
C ARG A 91 12.12 -14.05 5.38
N THR A 92 12.46 -15.01 6.25
CA THR A 92 11.50 -16.02 6.74
C THR A 92 10.78 -15.50 7.98
N ASP A 93 9.65 -16.12 8.30
CA ASP A 93 8.93 -15.91 9.56
C ASP A 93 8.46 -14.47 9.77
N ILE A 94 8.21 -13.75 8.67
CA ILE A 94 7.63 -12.40 8.66
C ILE A 94 6.27 -12.47 7.98
N GLN A 95 5.29 -11.85 8.62
CA GLN A 95 3.98 -11.60 8.03
C GLN A 95 4.03 -10.29 7.27
N HIS A 96 3.62 -10.34 6.01
CA HIS A 96 3.51 -9.18 5.13
C HIS A 96 2.04 -8.90 4.84
N HIS A 97 1.66 -7.62 4.81
CA HIS A 97 0.33 -7.19 4.40
C HIS A 97 0.37 -6.75 2.94
N VAL A 98 -0.33 -7.44 2.05
CA VAL A 98 -0.30 -7.18 0.60
C VAL A 98 -1.64 -6.62 0.16
N GLU A 99 -1.60 -5.47 -0.51
CA GLU A 99 -2.77 -4.77 -1.02
C GLU A 99 -2.58 -4.45 -2.51
N ALA A 100 -3.69 -4.39 -3.24
CA ALA A 100 -3.71 -4.04 -4.65
C ALA A 100 -4.84 -3.06 -4.94
N LEU A 101 -4.55 -2.00 -5.70
CA LEU A 101 -5.53 -1.05 -6.21
C LEU A 101 -5.65 -1.21 -7.72
N VAL A 102 -6.80 -1.71 -8.17
CA VAL A 102 -7.12 -1.82 -9.60
C VAL A 102 -7.78 -0.53 -10.06
N VAL A 103 -7.22 0.07 -11.10
CA VAL A 103 -7.74 1.27 -11.77
C VAL A 103 -8.01 0.91 -13.22
N ALA A 104 -9.28 0.98 -13.62
CA ALA A 104 -9.69 0.77 -15.00
C ALA A 104 -10.19 2.09 -15.61
N GLY A 105 -9.80 2.37 -16.84
CA GLY A 105 -10.11 3.61 -17.53
C GLY A 105 -10.47 3.43 -19.00
N TYR A 106 -11.13 4.45 -19.55
CA TYR A 106 -11.51 4.54 -20.97
C TYR A 106 -10.42 5.15 -21.86
N GLU A 107 -9.37 5.67 -21.24
CA GLU A 107 -8.21 6.24 -21.90
C GLU A 107 -7.02 5.28 -21.80
N PRO A 108 -6.09 5.30 -22.78
CA PRO A 108 -4.88 4.50 -22.69
C PRO A 108 -4.07 4.88 -21.44
N ALA A 109 -3.56 3.89 -20.72
CA ALA A 109 -2.81 4.11 -19.50
C ALA A 109 -1.53 4.91 -19.79
N THR A 110 -1.34 6.02 -19.08
CA THR A 110 -0.03 6.70 -18.98
C THR A 110 0.54 6.40 -17.60
N THR A 111 1.62 5.63 -17.54
CA THR A 111 2.27 5.30 -16.27
C THR A 111 3.05 6.52 -15.80
N THR A 112 2.58 7.20 -14.76
CA THR A 112 3.34 8.28 -14.11
C THR A 112 3.99 7.69 -12.86
N THR A 113 5.33 7.61 -12.83
CA THR A 113 6.07 7.20 -11.64
C THR A 113 5.82 8.22 -10.52
N PRO A 114 5.35 7.81 -9.32
CA PRO A 114 5.16 8.76 -8.22
C PRO A 114 6.52 9.28 -7.75
N ILE A 115 6.61 10.59 -7.51
CA ILE A 115 7.78 11.23 -6.91
C ILE A 115 7.94 10.74 -5.46
N PRO A 116 9.16 10.40 -5.00
CA PRO A 116 9.40 9.98 -3.62
C PRO A 116 8.98 11.09 -2.65
N THR A 117 8.14 10.75 -1.67
CA THR A 117 7.73 11.69 -0.62
C THR A 117 8.73 11.57 0.53
N SER A 118 9.42 12.66 0.89
CA SER A 118 10.30 12.69 2.07
C SER A 118 9.49 12.91 3.33
N THR A 119 9.45 11.92 4.21
CA THR A 119 8.78 12.01 5.52
C THR A 119 9.79 12.46 6.57
N THR A 120 9.64 13.66 7.12
CA THR A 120 10.51 14.16 8.21
C THR A 120 9.98 13.68 9.55
N THR A 121 10.65 12.71 10.18
CA THR A 121 10.32 12.25 11.54
C THR A 121 10.90 13.22 12.58
N THR A 122 10.04 13.84 13.39
CA THR A 122 10.48 14.69 14.52
C THR A 122 10.56 13.83 15.78
N THR A 123 11.75 13.69 16.36
CA THR A 123 11.96 12.94 17.60
C THR A 123 11.74 13.84 18.81
N THR A 124 10.73 13.56 19.62
CA THR A 124 10.49 14.29 20.87
C THR A 124 11.23 13.60 22.02
N THR A 125 12.31 14.21 22.51
CA THR A 125 13.05 13.71 23.69
C THR A 125 12.31 14.10 24.96
N THR A 126 11.83 13.12 25.73
CA THR A 126 11.25 13.35 27.07
C THR A 126 12.32 13.13 28.14
N THR A 127 12.74 14.21 28.81
CA THR A 127 13.65 14.14 29.95
C THR A 127 12.85 13.85 31.22
N SER A 128 13.06 12.67 31.81
CA SER A 128 12.45 12.30 33.10
C SER A 128 13.36 12.70 34.26
N THR A 129 12.95 13.70 35.04
CA THR A 129 13.68 14.15 36.23
C THR A 129 13.35 13.22 37.40
N LYS A 130 14.32 12.39 37.83
CA LYS A 130 14.20 11.62 39.08
C LYS A 130 14.38 12.55 40.28
N VAL A 131 13.33 12.72 41.07
CA VAL A 131 13.41 13.33 42.41
C VAL A 131 13.94 12.26 43.38
N LEU A 132 15.14 12.44 43.91
CA LEU A 132 15.62 11.67 45.06
C LEU A 132 14.96 12.23 46.33
N ILE A 133 14.15 11.41 47.01
CA ILE A 133 13.68 11.68 48.36
C ILE A 133 14.73 11.09 49.32
N ASP A 134 15.41 11.96 50.06
CA ASP A 134 16.40 11.60 51.07
C ASP A 134 15.69 11.01 52.31
N GLN A 135 15.87 9.70 52.54
CA GLN A 135 15.38 9.00 53.71
C GLN A 135 16.52 8.97 54.73
N ASN A 136 16.61 9.97 55.61
CA ASN A 136 17.34 9.83 56.87
C ASN A 136 16.85 10.82 57.93
N LYS A 137 16.05 10.32 58.88
CA LYS A 137 15.94 10.88 60.22
C LYS A 137 15.66 9.75 61.21
N ALA A 138 16.72 9.30 61.89
CA ALA A 138 16.69 8.69 63.22
C ALA A 138 17.41 9.64 64.17
#